data_AF-A0A2V2U9W6-F1
#
_entry.id   AF-A0A2V2U9W6-F1
#
_cell.length_a   1.000
_cell.length_b   1.000
_cell.length_c   1.000
_cell.angle_alpha   90.00
_cell.angle_beta   90.00
_cell.angle_gamma   90.00
#
_symmetry.space_group_name_H-M   'P 1'
#
loop_
_entity.id
_entity.type
_entity.pdbx_description
1 polymer ?
#
loop_
_entity_poly.entity_id
_entity_poly.type
_entity_poly.pdbx_seq_one_letter_code
_entity_poly.pdbx_strand_id
1 'polypeptide(L)'
;MHGTEDVLDAEVRFFSNTRRRIDTCMNYTRPPLAVGIGQIKKAFLDAKSRGVRLRYLTEITNENISYCKELIKIVDEFRHLDGIK
;
A
#
# COMPACT_ATOMS: atom_id res chain seq x y z
N MET A 1 -3.57 -24.78 -1.37
CA MET A 1 -3.88 -23.35 -1.12
C MET A 1 -2.74 -22.77 -0.29
N HIS A 2 -1.61 -22.39 -0.90
CA HIS A 2 -0.44 -21.82 -0.17
C HIS A 2 0.03 -20.47 -0.76
N GLY A 3 -0.18 -20.23 -2.06
CA GLY A 3 0.40 -19.04 -2.71
C GLY A 3 -0.08 -17.67 -2.21
N THR A 4 -1.32 -17.54 -1.74
CA THR A 4 -1.83 -16.23 -1.28
C THR A 4 -1.23 -15.80 0.06
N GLU A 5 -1.08 -16.74 1.01
CA GLU A 5 -0.46 -16.48 2.31
C GLU A 5 1.03 -16.19 2.15
N ASP A 6 1.72 -16.95 1.28
CA ASP A 6 3.14 -16.73 0.98
C ASP A 6 3.40 -15.31 0.42
N VAL A 7 2.50 -14.80 -0.41
CA VAL A 7 2.60 -13.44 -0.99
C VAL A 7 2.38 -12.37 0.08
N LEU A 8 1.38 -12.53 0.95
CA LEU A 8 1.11 -11.57 2.03
C LEU A 8 2.27 -11.53 3.03
N ASP A 9 2.82 -12.69 3.39
CA ASP A 9 3.96 -12.78 4.29
C ASP A 9 5.21 -12.13 3.70
N ALA A 10 5.47 -12.34 2.40
CA ALA A 10 6.57 -11.70 1.71
C ALA A 10 6.42 -10.16 1.69
N GLU A 11 5.21 -9.66 1.43
CA GLU A 11 4.91 -8.23 1.46
C GLU A 11 5.10 -7.64 2.86
N VAL A 12 4.52 -8.27 3.90
CA VAL A 12 4.69 -7.82 5.29
C VAL A 12 6.16 -7.82 5.70
N ARG A 13 6.94 -8.84 5.31
CA ARG A 13 8.38 -8.90 5.56
C ARG A 13 9.15 -7.80 4.82
N PHE A 14 8.75 -7.45 3.60
CA PHE A 14 9.35 -6.34 2.87
C PHE A 14 9.12 -5.00 3.61
N PHE A 15 7.88 -4.75 4.04
CA PHE A 15 7.55 -3.55 4.81
C PHE A 15 8.32 -3.50 6.14
N SER A 16 8.38 -4.60 6.90
CA SER A 16 9.01 -4.65 8.23
C SER A 16 10.52 -4.42 8.18
N ASN A 17 11.20 -4.96 7.16
CA ASN A 17 12.66 -4.84 7.00
C ASN A 17 13.09 -3.48 6.44
N THR A 18 12.19 -2.73 5.82
CA THR A 18 12.53 -1.42 5.24
C THR A 18 12.70 -0.37 6.33
N ARG A 19 13.79 0.40 6.24
CA ARG A 19 14.20 1.39 7.26
C ARG A 19 14.10 2.86 6.82
N ARG A 20 14.01 3.14 5.52
CA ARG A 20 14.13 4.52 5.00
C ARG A 20 12.96 4.96 4.14
N ARG A 21 12.67 4.22 3.07
CA ARG A 21 11.64 4.61 2.10
C ARG A 21 11.03 3.40 1.43
N ILE A 22 9.72 3.44 1.21
CA ILE A 22 8.96 2.51 0.38
C ILE A 22 8.27 3.34 -0.71
N ASP A 23 8.52 2.98 -1.97
CA ASP A 23 7.83 3.52 -3.13
C ASP A 23 7.00 2.40 -3.75
N THR A 24 5.67 2.51 -3.73
CA THR A 24 4.75 1.54 -4.34
C THR A 24 4.12 2.14 -5.59
N CYS A 25 4.25 1.44 -6.72
CA CYS A 25 3.49 1.70 -7.94
C CYS A 25 2.54 0.54 -8.16
N MET A 26 1.24 0.80 -8.06
CA MET A 26 0.22 -0.24 -7.98
C MET A 26 -0.95 0.08 -8.88
N ASN A 27 -1.50 -0.92 -9.56
CA ASN A 27 -2.72 -0.73 -10.35
C ASN A 27 -3.95 -0.43 -9.47
N TYR A 28 -5.03 0.01 -10.11
CA TYR A 28 -6.22 0.54 -9.45
C TYR A 28 -6.94 -0.46 -8.54
N THR A 29 -6.63 -1.76 -8.63
CA THR A 29 -7.22 -2.83 -7.80
C THR A 29 -6.54 -2.99 -6.43
N ARG A 30 -5.35 -2.43 -6.25
CA ARG A 30 -4.57 -2.59 -5.02
C ARG A 30 -4.99 -1.71 -3.85
N PRO A 31 -5.47 -0.45 -4.02
CA PRO A 31 -5.92 0.36 -2.91
C PRO A 31 -6.98 -0.31 -2.01
N PRO A 32 -8.02 -0.99 -2.53
CA PRO A 32 -8.94 -1.75 -1.71
C PRO A 32 -8.27 -2.84 -0.88
N LEU A 33 -7.27 -3.55 -1.42
CA LEU A 33 -6.55 -4.61 -0.71
C LEU A 33 -5.60 -4.05 0.35
N ALA A 34 -4.89 -2.97 0.04
CA ALA A 34 -3.97 -2.31 0.97
C ALA A 34 -4.69 -1.79 2.23
N VAL A 35 -5.95 -1.39 2.08
CA VAL A 35 -6.80 -0.93 3.18
C VAL A 35 -7.60 -2.07 3.82
N GLY A 36 -8.13 -2.99 3.01
CA GLY A 36 -9.05 -4.04 3.45
C GLY A 36 -8.38 -5.25 4.10
N ILE A 37 -7.14 -5.56 3.73
CA ILE A 37 -6.38 -6.64 4.37
C ILE A 37 -5.69 -6.08 5.60
N GLY A 38 -6.18 -6.43 6.78
CA GLY A 38 -5.70 -5.89 8.06
C GLY A 38 -4.20 -6.04 8.28
N GLN A 39 -3.60 -7.13 7.80
CA GLN A 39 -2.15 -7.37 7.90
C GLN A 39 -1.34 -6.37 7.06
N ILE A 40 -1.79 -6.07 5.84
CA ILE A 40 -1.15 -5.08 4.95
C ILE A 40 -1.34 -3.68 5.49
N LYS A 41 -2.56 -3.31 5.90
CA LYS A 41 -2.83 -2.00 6.52
C LYS A 41 -1.96 -1.78 7.76
N LYS A 42 -1.78 -2.82 8.59
CA LYS A 42 -0.88 -2.78 9.74
C LYS A 42 0.58 -2.60 9.30
N ALA A 43 1.05 -3.28 8.25
CA ALA A 43 2.40 -3.12 7.75
C ALA A 43 2.71 -1.68 7.29
N PHE A 44 1.76 -1.00 6.63
CA PHE A 44 1.87 0.43 6.31
C PHE A 44 1.97 1.30 7.57
N LEU A 45 1.09 1.08 8.55
CA LEU A 45 1.07 1.84 9.80
C LEU A 45 2.35 1.64 10.62
N ASP A 46 2.85 0.41 10.68
CA ASP A 46 4.08 0.07 11.38
C ASP A 46 5.29 0.69 10.65
N ALA A 47 5.32 0.71 9.32
CA ALA A 47 6.36 1.41 8.56
C ALA A 47 6.35 2.91 8.84
N LYS A 48 5.16 3.54 8.83
CA LYS A 48 4.97 4.95 9.19
C LYS A 48 5.48 5.24 10.61
N SER A 49 5.15 4.40 11.59
CA SER A 49 5.55 4.61 12.99
C SER A 49 7.07 4.51 13.19
N ARG A 50 7.76 3.74 12.35
CA ARG A 50 9.23 3.68 12.31
C ARG A 50 9.89 4.85 11.57
N GLY A 51 9.12 5.80 11.04
CA GLY A 51 9.63 6.93 10.26
C GLY A 51 10.05 6.57 8.84
N VAL A 52 9.60 5.44 8.30
CA VAL A 52 9.82 5.07 6.90
C VAL A 52 8.97 5.98 6.02
N ARG A 53 9.58 6.65 5.04
CA ARG A 53 8.84 7.48 4.07
C ARG A 53 8.06 6.60 3.10
N LEU A 54 6.74 6.80 3.00
CA LEU A 54 5.83 6.02 2.17
C LEU A 54 5.35 6.87 0.99
N ARG A 55 5.60 6.39 -0.24
CA ARG A 55 5.09 7.01 -1.48
C ARG A 55 4.23 5.99 -2.22
N TYR A 56 2.99 6.37 -2.53
CA TYR A 56 2.01 5.49 -3.18
C TYR A 56 1.53 6.12 -4.49
N LEU A 57 1.69 5.39 -5.59
CA LEU A 57 1.27 5.78 -6.93
C LEU A 57 0.25 4.76 -7.45
N THR A 58 -0.92 5.24 -7.88
CA THR A 58 -1.95 4.40 -8.48
C THR A 58 -2.88 5.19 -9.40
N GLU A 59 -3.62 4.51 -10.25
CA GLU A 59 -4.73 5.12 -10.98
C GLU A 59 -5.94 5.25 -10.04
N ILE A 60 -6.50 6.45 -9.93
CA ILE A 60 -7.71 6.69 -9.12
C ILE A 60 -8.89 6.50 -10.05
N THR A 61 -9.82 5.65 -9.63
CA THR A 61 -11.07 5.39 -10.34
C THR A 61 -12.26 5.63 -9.41
N ASN A 62 -13.48 5.64 -9.96
CA ASN A 62 -14.69 5.78 -9.15
C ASN A 62 -14.85 4.64 -8.14
N GLU A 63 -14.31 3.47 -8.46
CA GLU A 63 -14.39 2.25 -7.64
C GLU A 63 -13.40 2.27 -6.46
N ASN A 64 -12.29 3.00 -6.57
CA ASN A 64 -11.23 2.96 -5.56
C ASN A 64 -11.04 4.26 -4.75
N ILE A 65 -11.71 5.35 -5.12
CA ILE A 65 -11.49 6.69 -4.53
C ILE A 65 -11.66 6.74 -3.00
N SER A 66 -12.58 5.97 -2.43
CA SER A 66 -12.76 5.89 -0.97
C SER A 66 -11.53 5.30 -0.28
N TYR A 67 -10.97 4.22 -0.82
CA TYR A 67 -9.75 3.59 -0.31
C TYR A 67 -8.52 4.46 -0.52
N CYS A 68 -8.43 5.17 -1.65
CA CYS A 68 -7.37 6.15 -1.89
C CYS A 68 -7.39 7.27 -0.84
N LYS A 69 -8.58 7.76 -0.45
CA LYS A 69 -8.72 8.73 0.65
C LYS A 69 -8.26 8.19 2.01
N GLU A 70 -8.40 6.89 2.26
CA GLU A 70 -7.81 6.27 3.45
C GLU A 70 -6.28 6.20 3.37
N LEU A 71 -5.73 5.76 2.23
CA LEU A 71 -4.29 5.68 2.03
C LEU A 71 -3.59 7.03 2.17
N ILE A 72 -4.21 8.12 1.68
CA ILE A 72 -3.69 9.49 1.84
C ILE A 72 -3.47 9.87 3.32
N LYS A 73 -4.25 9.33 4.25
CA LYS A 73 -4.05 9.58 5.70
C LYS A 73 -2.86 8.79 6.27
N ILE A 74 -2.44 7.74 5.58
CA ILE A 74 -1.40 6.80 6.02
C ILE A 74 -0.06 7.18 5.38
N VAL A 75 0.03 7.35 4.07
CA VAL A 75 1.29 7.57 3.34
C VAL A 75 1.73 9.03 3.39
N ASP A 76 3.03 9.29 3.16
CA ASP A 76 3.58 10.65 3.13
C ASP A 76 3.33 11.35 1.80
N GLU A 77 3.23 10.57 0.71
CA GLU A 77 3.00 11.08 -0.64
C GLU A 77 2.07 10.13 -1.38
N PHE A 78 0.95 10.66 -1.88
CA PHE A 78 0.05 9.92 -2.75
C PHE A 78 0.00 10.61 -4.10
N ARG A 79 0.16 9.86 -5.18
CA ARG A 79 0.08 10.37 -6.55
C ARG A 79 -0.88 9.54 -7.38
N HIS A 80 -1.52 10.23 -8.31
CA HIS A 80 -2.32 9.64 -9.35
C HIS A 80 -1.54 9.58 -10.66
N LEU A 81 -1.67 8.49 -11.40
CA LEU A 81 -1.19 8.36 -12.77
C LEU A 81 -2.17 7.49 -13.57
N ASP A 82 -2.66 8.02 -14.69
CA ASP A 82 -3.56 7.32 -15.60
C ASP A 82 -2.87 6.15 -16.31
N GLY A 83 -3.63 5.08 -16.58
CA GLY A 83 -3.17 3.97 -17.43
C GLY A 83 -2.19 3.00 -16.78
N ILE A 84 -2.15 2.92 -15.44
CA ILE A 84 -1.37 1.89 -14.72
C ILE A 84 -2.04 0.52 -14.90
N LYS A 85 -1.28 -0.50 -15.33
CA LYS A 85 -1.73 -1.88 -15.52
C LYS A 85 -1.05 -2.84 -14.55
#